data_AF-A0A091QEC3-F1
#
_entry.id   AF-A0A091QEC3-F1
#
_cell.length_a   1.000
_cell.length_b   1.000
_cell.length_c   1.000
_cell.angle_alpha   90.00
_cell.angle_beta   90.00
_cell.angle_gamma   90.00
#
_symmetry.space_group_name_H-M   'P 1'
#
loop_
_entity.id
_entity.type
_entity.pdbx_description
1 polymer ?
#
loop_
_entity_poly.entity_id
_entity_poly.type
_entity_poly.pdbx_seq_one_letter_code
_entity_poly.pdbx_strand_id
1 'polypeptide(L)'
;FSSRGNTSDLKALFDFVRSCLAPVGAGGSPVLLVDDLSLLLSLGAAPVQTLGLCPLPCPGWVGSQPGAQGCLGLSFQGNIVVLVHSNEDSEDEENKLVVNSLCHHSDLILWAEGLATGFCKDVHGQIKIIKRSSLELTGEQDHVQIYQYKIQEKNVTFFAPGLSAAVL
;
A
#
# COMPACT_ATOMS: atom_id res chain seq x y z
N PHE A 1 20.25 -14.53 -27.83
CA PHE A 1 18.97 -14.01 -27.33
C PHE A 1 19.26 -13.06 -26.18
N SER A 2 19.81 -11.87 -26.44
CA SER A 2 19.16 -10.61 -26.83
C SER A 2 18.44 -9.92 -25.66
N SER A 3 19.05 -8.82 -25.20
CA SER A 3 18.51 -7.65 -24.49
C SER A 3 17.60 -7.90 -23.27
N ARG A 4 18.19 -7.86 -22.07
CA ARG A 4 17.50 -7.32 -20.88
C ARG A 4 17.06 -5.91 -21.22
N GLY A 5 15.76 -5.76 -21.51
CA GLY A 5 15.13 -4.51 -21.91
C GLY A 5 15.36 -3.41 -20.88
N ASN A 6 15.43 -2.19 -21.40
CA ASN A 6 15.49 -0.92 -20.71
C ASN A 6 14.82 -0.96 -19.32
N THR A 7 15.61 -0.95 -18.24
CA THR A 7 15.08 -0.80 -16.87
C THR A 7 14.28 0.49 -16.85
N SER A 8 12.97 0.43 -16.60
CA SER A 8 12.12 1.60 -16.54
C SER A 8 12.64 2.54 -15.44
N ASP A 9 13.27 3.65 -15.83
CA ASP A 9 13.79 4.63 -14.89
C ASP A 9 12.62 5.43 -14.30
N LEU A 10 12.14 5.02 -13.12
CA LEU A 10 11.06 5.69 -12.40
C LEU A 10 11.47 7.04 -11.81
N LYS A 11 12.72 7.46 -11.97
CA LYS A 11 13.25 8.70 -11.39
C LYS A 11 12.44 9.94 -11.79
N ALA A 12 12.07 10.08 -13.06
CA ALA A 12 11.32 11.23 -13.53
C ALA A 12 9.93 11.33 -12.89
N LEU A 13 9.28 10.17 -12.66
CA LEU A 13 8.00 10.08 -11.95
C LEU A 13 8.17 10.51 -10.49
N PHE A 14 9.21 10.02 -9.80
CA PHE A 14 9.45 10.37 -8.40
C PHE A 14 9.83 11.85 -8.23
N ASP A 15 10.61 12.41 -9.14
CA ASP A 15 10.92 13.84 -9.16
C ASP A 15 9.66 14.69 -9.36
N PHE A 16 8.77 14.26 -10.26
CA PHE A 16 7.49 14.91 -10.47
C PHE A 16 6.62 14.88 -9.21
N VAL A 17 6.40 13.70 -8.62
CA VAL A 17 5.60 13.54 -7.38
C VAL A 17 6.20 14.38 -6.24
N ARG A 18 7.53 14.35 -6.07
CA ARG A 18 8.23 15.15 -5.07
C ARG A 18 8.00 16.66 -5.27
N SER A 19 7.99 17.13 -6.51
CA SER A 19 7.71 18.55 -6.81
C SER A 19 6.28 18.95 -6.45
N CYS A 20 5.31 18.06 -6.61
CA CYS A 20 3.91 18.28 -6.22
C CYS A 20 3.70 18.24 -4.70
N LEU A 21 4.51 17.46 -3.98
CA LEU A 21 4.46 17.32 -2.52
C LEU A 21 5.28 18.40 -1.78
N ALA A 22 6.04 19.23 -2.51
CA ALA A 22 6.76 20.34 -1.91
C ALA A 22 5.78 21.28 -1.20
N PRO A 23 6.09 21.77 0.02
CA PRO A 23 5.15 22.51 0.84
C PRO A 23 4.70 23.80 0.14
N VAL A 24 3.49 23.80 -0.42
CA VAL A 24 2.86 24.99 -1.00
C VAL A 24 2.21 25.79 0.13
N GLY A 25 3.02 26.48 0.93
CA GLY A 25 2.65 27.68 1.71
C GLY A 25 1.43 27.65 2.64
N ALA A 26 0.74 26.52 2.85
CA ALA A 26 -0.52 26.45 3.58
C ALA A 26 -0.62 25.17 4.40
N GLY A 27 -0.22 25.25 5.68
CA GLY A 27 -0.65 24.54 6.91
C GLY A 27 -1.19 23.09 6.94
N GLY A 28 -1.26 22.33 5.85
CA GLY A 28 -1.76 20.96 5.81
C GLY A 28 -0.66 19.96 5.52
N SER A 29 -0.80 18.74 6.04
CA SER A 29 0.02 17.59 5.64
C SER A 29 -0.58 16.97 4.38
N PRO A 30 0.10 17.03 3.21
CA PRO A 30 -0.34 16.34 1.99
C PRO A 30 -0.69 14.86 2.19
N VAL A 31 -1.59 14.38 1.33
CA VAL A 31 -1.95 12.97 1.21
C VAL A 31 -1.61 12.51 -0.20
N LEU A 32 -0.81 11.46 -0.33
CA LEU A 32 -0.51 10.80 -1.60
C LEU A 32 -1.34 9.53 -1.73
N LEU A 33 -2.18 9.45 -2.76
CA LEU A 33 -2.95 8.25 -3.10
C LEU A 33 -2.31 7.58 -4.32
N VAL A 34 -1.92 6.31 -4.17
CA VAL A 34 -1.33 5.49 -5.22
C VAL A 34 -2.29 4.34 -5.52
N ASP A 35 -2.94 4.37 -6.69
CA ASP A 35 -4.08 3.50 -7.01
C ASP A 35 -3.70 2.07 -7.38
N ASP A 36 -2.59 1.81 -8.06
CA ASP A 36 -2.16 0.42 -8.29
C ASP A 36 -0.65 0.36 -8.52
N LEU A 37 0.08 -0.02 -7.46
CA LEU A 37 1.53 -0.14 -7.54
C LEU A 37 1.97 -1.36 -8.36
N SER A 38 1.14 -2.41 -8.45
CA SER A 38 1.46 -3.65 -9.16
C SER A 38 1.57 -3.43 -10.68
N LEU A 39 0.96 -2.36 -11.21
CA LEU A 39 1.13 -1.97 -12.62
C LEU A 39 2.57 -1.59 -12.95
N LEU A 40 3.34 -1.01 -12.00
CA LEU A 40 4.75 -0.68 -12.25
C LEU A 40 5.59 -1.94 -12.47
N LEU A 41 5.31 -3.02 -11.72
CA LEU A 41 5.93 -4.33 -11.93
C LEU A 41 5.59 -4.87 -13.32
N SER A 42 4.32 -4.78 -13.71
CA SER A 42 3.84 -5.21 -15.04
C SER A 42 4.49 -4.42 -16.20
N LEU A 43 4.93 -3.19 -15.94
CA LEU A 43 5.66 -2.35 -16.90
C LEU A 43 7.18 -2.61 -16.90
N GLY A 44 7.65 -3.56 -16.09
CA GLY A 44 9.06 -3.97 -16.03
C GLY A 44 9.91 -3.21 -15.02
N ALA A 45 9.29 -2.47 -14.09
CA ALA A 45 10.01 -1.87 -12.97
C ALA A 45 10.43 -2.94 -11.97
N ALA A 46 11.65 -2.84 -11.44
CA ALA A 46 12.09 -3.76 -10.40
C ALA A 46 11.34 -3.49 -9.08
N PRO A 47 11.06 -4.52 -8.25
CA PRO A 47 10.39 -4.36 -6.95
C PRO A 47 10.97 -3.24 -6.09
N VAL A 48 12.30 -3.16 -6.00
CA VAL A 48 12.98 -2.15 -5.20
C VAL A 48 12.73 -0.71 -5.70
N GLN A 49 12.55 -0.54 -7.03
CA GLN A 49 12.24 0.76 -7.61
C GLN A 49 10.80 1.15 -7.29
N THR A 50 9.85 0.21 -7.34
CA THR A 50 8.44 0.49 -7.02
C THR A 50 8.22 0.93 -5.57
N LEU A 51 9.01 0.38 -4.64
CA LEU A 51 9.00 0.76 -3.23
C LEU A 51 9.60 2.15 -2.96
N GLY A 52 10.20 2.80 -3.96
CA GLY A 52 10.73 4.16 -3.84
C GLY A 52 9.66 5.23 -3.53
N LEU A 53 8.38 4.93 -3.77
CA LEU A 53 7.28 5.81 -3.36
C LEU A 53 7.01 5.77 -1.84
N CYS A 54 7.46 4.73 -1.15
CA CYS A 54 7.26 4.60 0.29
C CYS A 54 8.38 5.34 1.05
N PRO A 55 8.07 6.06 2.14
CA PRO A 55 9.07 6.69 3.00
C PRO A 55 9.75 5.59 3.82
N LEU A 56 10.66 4.85 3.19
CA LEU A 56 11.53 3.94 3.91
C LEU A 56 12.54 4.78 4.70
N PRO A 57 12.76 4.49 6.00
CA PRO A 57 13.75 5.20 6.78
C PRO A 57 15.15 4.92 6.20
N CYS A 58 15.71 5.90 5.47
CA CYS A 58 17.12 5.84 5.07
C CYS A 58 17.99 6.18 6.30
N PRO A 59 18.83 5.27 6.81
CA PRO A 59 19.76 5.56 7.90
C PRO A 59 20.87 6.47 7.36
N GLY A 60 20.67 7.79 7.39
CA GLY A 60 21.62 8.74 6.83
C GLY A 60 21.14 10.18 6.69
N TRP A 61 19.85 10.46 6.93
CA TRP A 61 19.31 11.81 6.85
C TRP A 61 19.72 12.71 8.02
N VAL A 62 20.21 12.19 9.14
CA VAL A 62 20.74 13.03 10.23
C VAL A 62 22.01 13.76 9.73
N GLY A 63 21.82 14.92 9.10
CA GLY A 63 22.88 15.88 8.78
C GLY A 63 23.48 15.85 7.37
N SER A 64 22.95 15.09 6.40
CA SER A 64 23.56 15.02 5.05
C SER A 64 22.96 16.02 4.06
N GLN A 65 23.82 16.64 3.26
CA GLN A 65 23.52 17.65 2.24
C GLN A 65 22.45 17.21 1.21
N PRO A 66 21.70 18.16 0.60
CA PRO A 66 20.71 17.88 -0.44
C PRO A 66 21.41 17.42 -1.73
N GLY A 67 21.72 16.13 -1.82
CA GLY A 67 22.48 15.59 -2.96
C GLY A 67 22.85 14.11 -2.89
N ALA A 68 22.51 13.39 -1.82
CA ALA A 68 22.70 11.93 -1.77
C ALA A 68 21.74 11.23 -2.74
N GLN A 69 22.22 11.01 -3.96
CA GLN A 69 21.56 10.39 -5.11
C GLN A 69 21.32 8.87 -4.93
N GLY A 70 21.07 8.40 -3.71
CA GLY A 70 21.01 6.97 -3.36
C GLY A 70 19.64 6.47 -2.88
N CYS A 71 18.78 7.35 -2.35
CA CYS A 71 17.42 6.98 -1.95
C CYS A 71 16.43 7.61 -2.93
N LEU A 72 15.75 6.77 -3.72
CA LEU A 72 14.57 7.16 -4.52
C LEU A 72 13.33 7.43 -3.65
N GLY A 73 13.45 7.20 -2.33
CA GLY A 73 12.41 7.38 -1.32
C GLY A 73 11.84 8.81 -1.28
N LEU A 74 10.51 8.92 -1.32
CA LEU A 74 9.80 10.16 -1.01
C LEU A 74 9.99 10.49 0.48
N SER A 75 10.78 11.52 0.79
CA SER A 75 10.87 12.08 2.14
C SER A 75 9.90 13.26 2.23
N PHE A 76 8.71 12.99 2.78
CA PHE A 76 7.66 13.97 2.94
C PHE A 76 6.84 13.65 4.21
N GLN A 77 6.40 14.69 4.92
CA GLN A 77 5.67 14.59 6.19
C GLN A 77 4.15 14.65 5.96
N GLY A 78 3.55 13.51 5.65
CA GLY A 78 2.09 13.34 5.52
C GLY A 78 1.71 11.90 5.25
N ASN A 79 0.47 11.67 4.79
CA ASN A 79 -0.09 10.31 4.70
C ASN A 79 0.08 9.76 3.29
N ILE A 80 0.39 8.47 3.19
CA ILE A 80 0.46 7.77 1.92
C ILE A 80 -0.49 6.58 1.99
N VAL A 81 -1.35 6.45 0.98
CA VAL A 81 -2.25 5.31 0.81
C VAL A 81 -1.89 4.65 -0.50
N VAL A 82 -1.53 3.37 -0.43
CA VAL A 82 -1.13 2.58 -1.60
C VAL A 82 -2.08 1.40 -1.72
N LEU A 83 -2.65 1.21 -2.90
CA LEU A 83 -3.33 -0.02 -3.28
C LEU A 83 -2.34 -0.90 -4.07
N VAL A 84 -2.30 -2.17 -3.70
CA VAL A 84 -1.48 -3.21 -4.32
C VAL A 84 -2.36 -4.45 -4.48
N HIS A 85 -2.28 -5.09 -5.64
CA HIS A 85 -2.98 -6.33 -5.87
C HIS A 85 -2.18 -7.48 -5.27
N SER A 86 -2.73 -8.14 -4.24
CA SER A 86 -2.17 -9.37 -3.71
C SER A 86 -2.92 -10.57 -4.26
N ASN A 87 -2.19 -11.60 -4.68
CA ASN A 87 -2.76 -12.89 -5.04
C ASN A 87 -1.96 -13.99 -4.35
N GLU A 88 -2.53 -14.61 -3.31
CA GLU A 88 -1.87 -15.66 -2.53
C GLU A 88 -1.51 -16.88 -3.39
N ASP A 89 -2.27 -17.15 -4.46
CA ASP A 89 -2.06 -18.26 -5.39
C ASP A 89 -1.11 -17.93 -6.55
N SER A 90 -0.51 -16.74 -6.56
CA SER A 90 0.42 -16.35 -7.63
C SER A 90 1.83 -16.90 -7.41
N GLU A 91 2.50 -17.29 -8.50
CA GLU A 91 3.95 -17.58 -8.52
C GLU A 91 4.79 -16.30 -8.70
N ASP A 92 4.16 -15.13 -8.62
CA ASP A 92 4.80 -13.84 -8.82
C ASP A 92 5.58 -13.41 -7.56
N GLU A 93 6.82 -13.88 -7.48
CA GLU A 93 7.74 -13.56 -6.38
C GLU A 93 8.04 -12.05 -6.29
N GLU A 94 8.04 -11.32 -7.41
CA GLU A 94 8.29 -9.88 -7.42
C GLU A 94 7.14 -9.12 -6.75
N ASN A 95 5.90 -9.46 -7.06
CA ASN A 95 4.72 -8.88 -6.42
C ASN A 95 4.64 -9.26 -4.93
N LYS A 96 4.96 -10.52 -4.58
CA LYS A 96 5.04 -10.95 -3.16
C LYS A 96 6.03 -10.12 -2.36
N LEU A 97 7.21 -9.83 -2.92
CA LEU A 97 8.20 -8.98 -2.28
C LEU A 97 7.67 -7.56 -2.01
N VAL A 98 6.97 -6.96 -2.98
CA VAL A 98 6.37 -5.63 -2.81
C VAL A 98 5.28 -5.65 -1.74
N VAL A 99 4.32 -6.60 -1.82
CA VAL A 99 3.24 -6.73 -0.84
C VAL A 99 3.80 -6.94 0.57
N ASN A 100 4.76 -7.86 0.73
CA ASN A 100 5.34 -8.13 2.04
C ASN A 100 6.06 -6.89 2.60
N SER A 101 6.83 -6.20 1.77
CA SER A 101 7.51 -4.96 2.16
C SER A 101 6.51 -3.88 2.60
N LEU A 102 5.43 -3.68 1.85
CA LEU A 102 4.36 -2.73 2.22
C LEU A 102 3.71 -3.13 3.56
N CYS A 103 3.37 -4.40 3.74
CA CYS A 103 2.79 -4.92 4.98
C CYS A 103 3.70 -4.73 6.21
N HIS A 104 5.02 -4.77 6.02
CA HIS A 104 6.00 -4.55 7.08
C HIS A 104 6.13 -3.07 7.48
N HIS A 105 6.00 -2.14 6.52
CA HIS A 105 6.23 -0.71 6.75
C HIS A 105 4.94 0.10 6.96
N SER A 106 3.76 -0.50 6.77
CA SER A 106 2.47 0.19 6.91
C SER A 106 2.00 0.22 8.36
N ASP A 107 1.56 1.39 8.83
CA ASP A 107 0.90 1.55 10.14
C ASP A 107 -0.52 0.96 10.16
N LEU A 108 -1.20 1.00 9.01
CA LEU A 108 -2.57 0.53 8.81
C LEU A 108 -2.65 -0.26 7.50
N ILE A 109 -3.20 -1.48 7.56
CA ILE A 109 -3.44 -2.33 6.39
C ILE A 109 -4.94 -2.56 6.25
N LEU A 110 -5.45 -2.32 5.05
CA LEU A 110 -6.82 -2.64 4.64
C LEU A 110 -6.75 -3.79 3.63
N TRP A 111 -7.08 -4.99 4.06
CA TRP A 111 -7.02 -6.20 3.24
C TRP A 111 -8.41 -6.59 2.78
N ALA A 112 -8.73 -6.35 1.51
CA ALA A 112 -10.01 -6.73 0.91
C ALA A 112 -9.87 -8.06 0.16
N GLU A 113 -10.77 -9.00 0.44
CA GLU A 113 -10.81 -10.31 -0.21
C GLU A 113 -12.26 -10.74 -0.51
N GLY A 114 -12.42 -11.61 -1.51
CA GLY A 114 -13.69 -12.28 -1.77
C GLY A 114 -14.04 -13.27 -0.66
N LEU A 115 -15.28 -13.78 -0.67
CA LEU A 115 -15.66 -14.85 0.26
C LEU A 115 -15.04 -16.18 -0.20
N ALA A 116 -14.45 -16.93 0.75
CA ALA A 116 -13.92 -18.27 0.49
C ALA A 116 -14.99 -19.25 -0.05
N THR A 117 -16.27 -19.01 0.27
CA THR A 117 -17.41 -19.81 -0.21
C THR A 117 -17.85 -19.46 -1.63
N GLY A 118 -17.23 -18.46 -2.26
CA GLY A 118 -17.65 -17.93 -3.55
C GLY A 118 -18.72 -16.84 -3.44
N PHE A 119 -19.44 -16.60 -4.53
CA PHE A 119 -20.35 -15.46 -4.66
C PHE A 119 -21.61 -15.57 -3.78
N CYS A 120 -21.96 -14.49 -3.10
CA CYS A 120 -23.23 -14.33 -2.40
C CYS A 120 -23.91 -13.02 -2.83
N LYS A 121 -25.23 -13.04 -3.03
CA LYS A 121 -26.02 -11.86 -3.42
C LYS A 121 -25.99 -10.75 -2.35
N ASP A 122 -25.88 -11.15 -1.09
CA ASP A 122 -26.01 -10.23 0.05
C ASP A 122 -24.67 -9.89 0.70
N VAL A 123 -23.62 -10.64 0.39
CA VAL A 123 -22.28 -10.43 0.92
C VAL A 123 -21.27 -10.57 -0.22
N HIS A 124 -20.58 -9.49 -0.56
CA HIS A 124 -19.68 -9.47 -1.72
C HIS A 124 -18.23 -9.85 -1.36
N GLY A 125 -17.84 -9.64 -0.11
CA GLY A 125 -16.51 -10.00 0.38
C GLY A 125 -16.32 -9.64 1.84
N GLN A 126 -15.07 -9.68 2.27
CA GLN A 126 -14.65 -9.25 3.60
C GLN A 126 -13.45 -8.32 3.53
N ILE A 127 -13.34 -7.46 4.53
CA ILE A 127 -12.21 -6.57 4.73
C ILE A 127 -11.61 -6.84 6.12
N LYS A 128 -10.30 -7.08 6.17
CA LYS A 128 -9.52 -7.12 7.41
C LYS A 128 -8.84 -5.76 7.57
N ILE A 129 -9.05 -5.12 8.71
CA ILE A 129 -8.41 -3.87 9.10
C ILE A 129 -7.37 -4.23 10.15
N ILE A 130 -6.09 -4.06 9.82
CA ILE A 130 -4.96 -4.39 10.69
C ILE A 130 -4.28 -3.08 11.08
N LYS A 131 -4.37 -2.72 12.36
CA LYS A 131 -3.61 -1.59 12.93
C LYS A 131 -2.37 -2.17 13.60
N ARG A 132 -1.18 -1.80 13.12
CA ARG A 132 0.06 -2.20 13.76
C ARG A 132 0.20 -1.45 15.09
N SER A 133 0.52 -2.16 16.17
CA SER A 133 0.92 -1.46 17.40
C SER A 133 2.34 -0.91 17.19
N SER A 134 2.58 0.31 17.67
CA SER A 134 3.90 0.93 17.56
C SER A 134 4.91 0.08 18.35
N LEU A 135 6.06 -0.22 17.72
CA LEU A 135 7.15 -1.00 18.31
C LEU A 135 7.71 -0.41 19.63
N GLU A 136 7.31 0.81 19.99
CA GLU A 136 7.79 1.56 21.15
C GLU A 136 7.18 1.10 22.49
N LEU A 137 6.10 0.31 22.51
CA LEU A 137 5.44 -0.13 23.74
C LEU A 137 5.26 -1.66 23.80
N THR A 138 6.20 -2.30 24.50
CA THR A 138 6.10 -3.60 25.18
C THR A 138 4.85 -4.47 24.88
N GLY A 139 4.96 -5.37 23.90
CA GLY A 139 4.14 -6.59 23.85
C GLY A 139 2.68 -6.47 23.38
N GLU A 140 2.26 -5.32 22.85
CA GLU A 140 0.92 -5.21 22.25
C GLU A 140 0.87 -5.91 20.89
N GLN A 141 -0.15 -6.77 20.71
CA GLN A 141 -0.42 -7.44 19.44
C GLN A 141 -1.09 -6.48 18.46
N ASP A 142 -0.91 -6.73 17.16
CA ASP A 142 -1.65 -6.02 16.12
C ASP A 142 -3.15 -6.12 16.35
N HIS A 143 -3.85 -4.99 16.23
CA HIS A 143 -5.30 -4.95 16.39
C HIS A 143 -5.95 -5.27 15.04
N VAL A 144 -6.54 -6.46 14.93
CA VAL A 144 -7.20 -6.96 13.73
C VAL A 144 -8.71 -6.92 13.90
N GLN A 145 -9.41 -6.26 12.96
CA GLN A 145 -10.87 -6.25 12.87
C GLN A 145 -11.31 -6.78 11.51
N ILE A 146 -12.33 -7.64 11.50
CA ILE A 146 -12.86 -8.23 10.27
C ILE A 146 -14.30 -7.78 10.09
N TYR A 147 -14.60 -7.25 8.91
CA TYR A 147 -15.94 -6.89 8.50
C TYR A 147 -16.29 -7.57 7.19
N GLN A 148 -17.56 -7.92 7.01
CA GLN A 148 -18.12 -8.27 5.72
C GLN A 148 -18.67 -7.02 5.07
N TYR A 149 -18.65 -6.96 3.74
CA TYR A 149 -19.17 -5.81 3.00
C TYR A 149 -20.16 -6.21 1.91
N LYS A 150 -21.11 -5.31 1.68
CA LYS A 150 -22.05 -5.36 0.55
C LYS A 150 -21.95 -4.06 -0.23
N ILE A 151 -21.44 -4.16 -1.46
CA ILE A 151 -21.49 -3.10 -2.46
C ILE A 151 -22.92 -2.94 -2.97
N GLN A 152 -23.37 -1.70 -3.05
CA GLN A 152 -24.61 -1.25 -3.67
C GLN A 152 -24.25 -0.19 -4.71
N GLU A 153 -25.22 0.26 -5.52
CA GLU A 153 -24.95 1.15 -6.66
C GLU A 153 -24.15 2.42 -6.29
N LYS A 154 -24.36 2.98 -5.09
CA LYS A 154 -23.71 4.23 -4.63
C LYS A 154 -23.21 4.17 -3.18
N ASN A 155 -23.11 2.98 -2.61
CA ASN A 155 -22.74 2.81 -1.21
C ASN A 155 -22.05 1.47 -0.97
N VAL A 156 -21.22 1.40 0.07
CA VAL A 156 -20.70 0.15 0.60
C VAL A 156 -21.08 0.06 2.07
N THR A 157 -21.82 -0.97 2.44
CA THR A 157 -22.19 -1.23 3.84
C THR A 157 -21.28 -2.28 4.44
N PHE A 158 -20.72 -2.00 5.62
CA PHE A 158 -19.88 -2.93 6.39
C PHE A 158 -20.64 -3.45 7.60
N PHE A 159 -20.52 -4.75 7.90
CA PHE A 159 -21.19 -5.41 9.02
C PHE A 159 -20.31 -6.51 9.60
N ALA A 160 -20.53 -6.87 10.87
CA ALA A 160 -19.78 -7.96 11.48
C ALA A 160 -20.12 -9.30 10.80
N PRO A 161 -19.16 -10.24 10.70
CA PRO A 161 -19.42 -11.56 10.15
C PRO A 161 -20.60 -12.26 10.87
N GLY A 162 -21.49 -12.89 10.09
CA GLY A 162 -22.63 -13.63 10.65
C GLY A 162 -23.90 -12.82 10.89
N LEU A 163 -23.90 -11.51 10.65
CA LEU A 163 -25.09 -10.65 10.75
C LEU A 163 -25.88 -10.49 9.43
N SER A 164 -25.64 -11.35 8.44
CA SER A 164 -26.41 -11.32 7.19
C SER A 164 -27.87 -11.70 7.45
N ALA A 165 -28.81 -10.96 6.85
CA ALA A 165 -30.25 -11.01 7.12
C ALA A 165 -30.94 -12.36 6.90
N ALA A 166 -30.22 -13.41 6.49
CA ALA A 166 -30.72 -14.78 6.37
C ALA A 166 -30.78 -15.54 7.72
N VAL A 167 -30.39 -14.91 8.84
CA VAL A 167 -30.34 -15.53 10.18
C VAL A 167 -31.16 -14.77 11.23
N LEU A 168 -32.05 -13.84 10.83
CA LEU A 168 -32.98 -13.15 11.73
C LEU A 168 -34.44 -13.33 11.28
#